data_AF-A0A966JU70-F1
#
_entry.id   AF-A0A966JU70-F1
#
_cell.length_a   1.000
_cell.length_b   1.000
_cell.length_c   1.000
_cell.angle_alpha   90.00
_cell.angle_beta   90.00
_cell.angle_gamma   90.00
#
_symmetry.space_group_name_H-M   'P 1'
#
loop_
_entity.id
_entity.type
_entity.pdbx_description
1 polymer ?
#
loop_
_entity_poly.entity_id
_entity_poly.type
_entity_poly.pdbx_seq_one_letter_code
_entity_poly.pdbx_strand_id
1 'polypeptide(L)' 'MSFDPQEMLARFRERAAAVRRRPLPPVAGEERQHFIAQANVDFQDFAMIGDAQATLEDGVLTLRVDLRPSSKSS' A
#
# COMPACT_ATOMS: atom_id res chain seq x y z
N MET A 1 22.78 2.28 -11.77
CA MET A 1 21.88 2.40 -10.60
C MET A 1 21.61 1.00 -10.07
N SER A 2 21.88 0.74 -8.80
CA SER A 2 21.50 -0.53 -8.16
C SER A 2 20.07 -0.39 -7.63
N PHE A 3 19.30 -1.47 -7.63
CA PHE A 3 17.97 -1.49 -7.04
C PHE A 3 18.07 -1.50 -5.51
N ASP A 4 17.33 -0.61 -4.84
CA ASP A 4 17.19 -0.58 -3.38
C ASP A 4 15.74 -0.95 -2.98
N PRO A 5 15.53 -2.09 -2.31
CA PRO A 5 14.21 -2.46 -1.79
C PRO A 5 13.63 -1.45 -0.79
N GLN A 6 14.45 -0.81 0.05
CA GLN A 6 13.96 0.14 1.06
C GLN A 6 13.41 1.41 0.42
N GLU A 7 14.08 1.93 -0.61
CA GLU A 7 13.53 3.04 -1.40
C GLU A 7 12.23 2.64 -2.11
N MET A 8 12.12 1.39 -2.57
CA MET A 8 10.87 0.90 -3.14
C MET A 8 9.75 0.92 -2.11
N LEU A 9 9.98 0.38 -0.91
CA LEU A 9 8.99 0.41 0.17
C LEU A 9 8.58 1.84 0.52
N ALA A 10 9.53 2.77 0.60
CA ALA A 10 9.26 4.19 0.85
C ALA A 10 8.30 4.79 -0.20
N ARG A 11 8.55 4.54 -1.49
CA ARG A 11 7.66 4.97 -2.57
C ARG A 11 6.25 4.38 -2.44
N PHE A 12 6.10 3.14 -1.96
CA PHE A 12 4.78 2.55 -1.72
C PHE A 12 4.05 3.17 -0.52
N ARG A 13 4.77 3.49 0.57
CA ARG A 13 4.20 4.24 1.70
C ARG A 13 3.70 5.63 1.26
N GLU A 14 4.46 6.31 0.41
CA GLU A 14 4.06 7.60 -0.17
C GLU A 14 2.79 7.48 -1.03
N ARG A 15 2.68 6.44 -1.86
CA ARG A 15 1.46 6.17 -2.66
C ARG A 15 0.25 5.91 -1.78
N ALA A 16 0.39 5.11 -0.72
CA ALA A 16 -0.70 4.87 0.24
C ALA A 16 -1.17 6.20 0.88
N ALA A 17 -0.22 7.07 1.28
CA ALA A 17 -0.55 8.40 1.80
C ALA A 17 -1.22 9.30 0.76
N ALA A 18 -0.80 9.22 -0.52
CA ALA A 18 -1.38 9.99 -1.61
C ALA A 18 -2.83 9.58 -1.93
N VAL A 19 -3.16 8.28 -1.90
CA VAL A 19 -4.53 7.79 -2.11
C VAL A 19 -5.50 8.40 -1.10
N ARG A 20 -5.11 8.48 0.18
CA ARG A 20 -5.93 9.09 1.24
C ARG A 20 -6.14 10.59 1.08
N ARG A 21 -5.23 11.29 0.39
CA ARG A 21 -5.26 12.75 0.18
C ARG A 21 -5.94 13.15 -1.12
N ARG A 22 -6.16 12.20 -2.04
CA ARG A 22 -6.73 12.48 -3.36
C ARG A 22 -8.18 12.96 -3.21
N PRO A 23 -8.56 14.10 -3.80
CA PRO A 23 -9.96 14.50 -3.83
C PRO A 23 -10.78 13.53 -4.68
N LEU A 24 -11.99 13.21 -4.23
CA LEU A 24 -12.91 12.40 -5.03
C LEU A 24 -13.31 13.18 -6.29
N PRO A 25 -13.33 12.56 -7.47
CA PRO A 25 -13.85 13.18 -8.68
C PRO A 25 -15.31 13.66 -8.47
N PRO A 26 -15.74 14.71 -9.19
CA PRO A 26 -17.11 15.23 -9.08
C PRO A 26 -18.12 14.32 -9.81
N VAL A 27 -18.25 13.09 -9.34
CA VAL A 27 -19.15 12.04 -9.84
C VAL A 27 -20.21 11.70 -8.79
N ALA A 28 -21.36 11.21 -9.21
CA ALA A 28 -22.50 10.91 -8.35
C ALA A 28 -22.94 9.44 -8.45
N GLY A 29 -23.84 9.02 -7.55
CA GLY A 29 -24.46 7.70 -7.62
C GLY A 29 -23.46 6.53 -7.54
N GLU A 30 -23.70 5.51 -8.37
CA GLU A 30 -22.89 4.28 -8.42
C GLU A 30 -21.44 4.53 -8.79
N GLU A 31 -21.18 5.46 -9.73
CA GLU A 31 -19.83 5.80 -10.17
C GLU A 31 -18.99 6.30 -8.99
N ARG A 32 -19.56 7.13 -8.11
CA ARG A 32 -18.88 7.60 -6.90
C ARG A 32 -18.49 6.45 -5.97
N GLN A 33 -19.35 5.45 -5.83
CA GLN A 33 -19.06 4.28 -5.00
C GLN A 33 -17.93 3.44 -5.59
N HIS A 34 -17.89 3.29 -6.92
CA HIS A 34 -16.79 2.61 -7.59
C HIS A 34 -15.45 3.29 -7.37
N PHE A 35 -15.39 4.64 -7.42
CA PHE A 35 -14.15 5.36 -7.10
C PHE A 35 -13.69 5.17 -5.65
N ILE A 36 -14.63 5.13 -4.70
CA ILE A 36 -14.31 4.86 -3.29
C ILE A 36 -13.79 3.44 -3.11
N ALA A 37 -14.46 2.45 -3.71
CA ALA A 37 -14.05 1.06 -3.64
C ALA A 37 -12.65 0.86 -4.23
N GLN A 38 -12.39 1.45 -5.41
CA GLN A 38 -11.07 1.42 -6.04
C GLN A 38 -10.00 2.07 -5.13
N ALA A 39 -10.28 3.26 -4.58
CA ALA A 39 -9.36 3.94 -3.68
C ALA A 39 -9.06 3.12 -2.41
N ASN A 40 -10.04 2.40 -1.87
CA ASN A 40 -9.83 1.53 -0.71
C ASN A 40 -8.91 0.35 -1.05
N VAL A 41 -9.12 -0.30 -2.20
CA VAL A 41 -8.26 -1.39 -2.68
C VAL A 41 -6.84 -0.88 -2.92
N ASP A 42 -6.69 0.23 -3.65
CA ASP A 42 -5.38 0.84 -3.94
C ASP A 42 -4.65 1.20 -2.63
N PHE A 43 -5.36 1.79 -1.67
CA PHE A 43 -4.80 2.11 -0.37
C PHE A 43 -4.31 0.86 0.35
N GLN A 44 -5.14 -0.19 0.41
CA GLN A 44 -4.82 -1.43 1.09
C GLN A 44 -3.57 -2.07 0.47
N ASP A 45 -3.50 -2.18 -0.85
CA ASP A 45 -2.38 -2.80 -1.55
C ASP A 45 -1.08 -2.02 -1.36
N PHE A 46 -1.13 -0.68 -1.50
CA PHE A 46 0.05 0.16 -1.26
C PHE A 46 0.49 0.13 0.19
N ALA A 47 -0.44 0.09 1.15
CA ALA A 47 -0.12 -0.01 2.56
C ALA A 47 0.53 -1.35 2.90
N MET A 48 -0.01 -2.47 2.39
CA MET A 48 0.55 -3.80 2.60
C MET A 48 1.98 -3.92 2.07
N ILE A 49 2.22 -3.48 0.83
CA ILE A 49 3.57 -3.50 0.25
C ILE A 49 4.48 -2.53 0.98
N GLY A 50 4.01 -1.30 1.24
CA GLY A 50 4.80 -0.27 1.91
C GLY A 50 5.27 -0.69 3.30
N ASP A 51 4.47 -1.47 4.03
CA ASP A 51 4.79 -1.94 5.38
C ASP A 51 5.50 -3.31 5.43
N ALA A 52 5.76 -3.92 4.28
CA ALA A 52 6.49 -5.17 4.20
C ALA A 52 7.93 -5.03 4.74
N GLN A 53 8.48 -6.14 5.22
CA GLN A 53 9.92 -6.30 5.40
C GLN A 53 10.52 -6.85 4.11
N ALA A 54 11.52 -6.17 3.54
CA ALA A 54 12.16 -6.58 2.30
C ALA A 54 13.55 -7.17 2.53
N THR A 55 13.83 -8.30 1.89
CA THR A 55 15.18 -8.87 1.75
C THR A 55 15.50 -9.10 0.28
N LEU A 56 16.73 -8.82 -0.15
CA LEU A 56 17.21 -9.06 -1.51
C LEU A 56 18.45 -9.94 -1.44
N GLU A 57 18.28 -11.21 -1.76
CA GLU A 57 19.31 -12.26 -1.63
C GLU A 57 19.41 -13.00 -2.96
N ASP A 58 20.62 -13.14 -3.51
CA ASP A 58 20.89 -13.82 -4.79
C ASP A 58 20.01 -13.35 -5.96
N GLY A 59 19.65 -12.06 -5.98
CA GLY A 59 18.79 -11.46 -7.00
C GLY A 59 17.29 -11.70 -6.80
N VAL A 60 16.88 -12.31 -5.68
CA VAL A 60 15.49 -12.58 -5.33
C VAL A 60 15.02 -11.59 -4.26
N LEU A 61 13.98 -10.83 -4.57
CA LEU A 61 13.30 -9.95 -3.62
C LEU A 61 12.20 -10.73 -2.89
N THR A 62 12.33 -10.84 -1.57
CA THR A 62 11.25 -11.34 -0.71
C THR A 62 10.61 -10.18 0.04
N LEU A 63 9.28 -10.09 -0.03
CA LEU A 63 8.49 -9.15 0.77
C LEU A 63 7.68 -9.95 1.80
N ARG A 64 7.97 -9.75 3.07
CA ARG A 64 7.26 -10.37 4.18
C ARG A 64 6.29 -9.37 4.80
N VAL A 65 5.01 -9.71 4.78
CA VAL A 65 3.94 -8.94 5.43
C VAL A 65 3.38 -9.78 6.58
N ASP A 66 3.35 -9.22 7.79
CA ASP A 66 2.75 -9.89 8.94
C ASP A 66 1.25 -9.56 8.99
N LEU A 67 0.41 -10.55 8.72
CA LEU A 67 -1.05 -10.43 8.72
C LEU A 67 -1.69 -11.03 9.97
N ARG A 68 -0.89 -11.43 10.97
CA ARG A 68 -1.45 -11.93 12.22
C ARG A 68 -2.29 -10.83 12.88
N PRO A 69 -3.40 -11.18 13.56
CA PRO A 69 -4.19 -10.19 14.27
C PRO A 69 -3.29 -9.44 15.25
N SER A 70 -3.40 -8.10 15.31
CA SER A 70 -2.68 -7.34 16.33
C SER A 70 -3.05 -7.91 17.70
N SER A 71 -2.08 -8.30 18.52
CA SER A 71 -2.34 -8.72 19.90
C SER A 71 -2.73 -7.49 20.73
N LYS A 72 -3.92 -6.94 20.52
CA LYS A 72 -4.58 -6.10 21.52
C LYS A 72 -5.18 -7.03 22.55
N SER A 73 -4.30 -7.56 23.40
CA SER A 73 -4.66 -7.92 24.77
C SER A 73 -4.53 -6.66 25.60
N SER A 74 -5.59 -6.34 26.37
CA SER A 74 -5.76 -5.22 27.32
C SER A 74 -6.27 -3.90 26.74
#